data_AF-A0A3D5A5A8-F1
#
_entry.id   AF-A0A3D5A5A8-F1
#
_cell.length_a   1.000
_cell.length_b   1.000
_cell.length_c   1.000
_cell.angle_alpha   90.00
_cell.angle_beta   90.00
_cell.angle_gamma   90.00
#
_symmetry.space_group_name_H-M   'P 1'
#
loop_
_entity.id
_entity.type
_entity.pdbx_description
1 polymer ?
#
loop_
_entity_poly.entity_id
_entity_poly.type
_entity_poly.pdbx_seq_one_letter_code
_entity_poly.pdbx_strand_id
1 'polypeptide(L)'
;MLKREPLVRGSVCTIYVLRMSHRERADALEYVLGLPKPQQKKIVKELEHLSRYGPPANPEKWKQLRGTPGICEIKVKPARLMCFFDGPQAVVLTHGFSKKSDRTPPGQIERAIRLQREYREQSGD
;
A
#
# COMPACT_ATOMS: atom_id res chain seq x y z
N MET A 1 5.61 13.77 11.93
CA MET A 1 6.23 12.44 12.08
C MET A 1 5.35 11.41 11.38
N LEU A 2 5.97 10.53 10.60
CA LEU A 2 5.33 9.36 10.00
C LEU A 2 5.20 8.28 11.06
N LYS A 3 4.01 7.68 11.14
CA LYS A 3 3.74 6.52 11.97
C LYS A 3 3.00 5.50 11.14
N ARG A 4 3.19 4.22 11.43
CA ARG A 4 2.37 3.16 10.85
C ARG A 4 1.33 2.70 11.86
N GLU A 5 0.14 2.38 11.38
CA GLU A 5 -0.95 1.84 12.19
C GLU A 5 -1.44 0.51 11.59
N PRO A 6 -1.68 -0.52 12.40
CA PRO A 6 -2.14 -1.80 11.88
C PRO A 6 -3.56 -1.67 11.32
N LEU A 7 -3.76 -2.10 10.07
CA LEU A 7 -5.05 -2.10 9.37
C LEU A 7 -5.67 -3.51 9.32
N VAL A 8 -4.90 -4.53 8.92
CA VAL A 8 -5.36 -5.93 8.85
C VAL A 8 -4.28 -6.83 9.43
N ARG A 9 -4.65 -7.70 10.37
CA ARG A 9 -3.75 -8.73 10.92
C ARG A 9 -4.12 -10.08 10.33
N GLY A 10 -3.13 -10.78 9.77
CA GLY A 10 -3.29 -12.14 9.28
C GLY A 10 -2.16 -13.05 9.74
N SER A 11 -2.29 -14.34 9.43
CA SER A 11 -1.35 -15.39 9.83
C SER A 11 0.02 -15.30 9.17
N VAL A 12 0.13 -14.64 8.01
CA VAL A 12 1.38 -14.50 7.26
C VAL A 12 2.01 -13.13 7.44
N CYS A 13 1.21 -12.06 7.38
CA CYS A 13 1.70 -10.72 7.62
C CYS A 13 0.63 -9.79 8.21
N THR A 14 1.10 -8.71 8.83
CA THR A 14 0.25 -7.57 9.20
C THR A 14 0.36 -6.49 8.12
N ILE A 15 -0.79 -6.00 7.68
CA ILE A 15 -0.90 -4.85 6.78
C ILE A 15 -1.08 -3.61 7.63
N TYR A 16 -0.19 -2.65 7.43
CA TYR A 16 -0.20 -1.36 8.08
C TYR A 16 -0.57 -0.25 7.10
N VAL A 17 -1.10 0.85 7.60
CA VAL A 17 -1.24 2.12 6.86
C VAL A 17 -0.26 3.13 7.42
N LEU A 18 0.39 3.87 6.53
CA LEU A 18 1.26 4.98 6.89
C LEU A 18 0.41 6.23 7.17
N ARG A 19 0.73 6.96 8.25
CA ARG A 19 0.01 8.13 8.76
C ARG A 19 0.97 9.29 9.02
N MET A 20 0.57 10.52 8.70
CA MET A 20 1.31 11.75 9.02
C MET A 20 0.57 12.57 10.08
N SER A 21 1.31 13.04 11.10
CA SER A 21 0.73 13.72 12.27
C SER A 21 0.18 15.13 12.03
N HIS A 22 0.54 15.81 10.93
CA HIS A 22 -0.03 17.12 10.57
C HIS A 22 -0.31 17.17 9.07
N ARG A 23 -1.61 17.22 8.71
CA ARG A 23 -2.18 17.57 7.40
C ARG A 23 -1.24 17.48 6.18
N GLU A 24 -1.09 16.28 5.61
CA GLU A 24 -1.23 16.01 4.16
C GLU A 24 -0.90 14.55 3.80
N ARG A 25 -1.77 13.95 2.97
CA ARG A 25 -1.43 13.10 1.82
C ARG A 25 -0.49 11.90 2.04
N ALA A 26 -0.66 11.12 3.09
CA ALA A 26 -0.28 9.70 3.06
C ALA A 26 -1.45 8.95 3.67
N ASP A 27 -2.44 8.59 2.84
CA ASP A 27 -3.47 7.73 3.40
C ASP A 27 -4.14 6.86 2.35
N ALA A 28 -3.63 5.62 2.28
CA ALA A 28 -4.35 4.56 1.60
C ALA A 28 -5.74 4.38 2.21
N LEU A 29 -5.93 4.62 3.52
CA LEU A 29 -7.23 4.46 4.17
C LEU A 29 -8.23 5.53 3.73
N GLU A 30 -7.90 6.83 3.75
CA GLU A 30 -8.76 7.91 3.22
C GLU A 30 -9.17 7.65 1.78
N TYR A 31 -8.21 7.26 0.93
CA TYR A 31 -8.53 6.89 -0.45
C TYR A 31 -9.57 5.77 -0.50
N VAL A 32 -9.34 4.68 0.25
CA VAL A 32 -10.28 3.54 0.29
C VAL A 32 -11.64 3.97 0.85
N LEU A 33 -11.67 4.73 1.94
CA LEU A 33 -12.90 5.21 2.58
C LEU A 33 -13.71 6.15 1.69
N GLY A 34 -13.05 6.88 0.77
CA GLY A 34 -13.69 7.72 -0.24
C GLY A 34 -14.30 6.95 -1.42
N LEU A 35 -14.05 5.65 -1.57
CA LEU A 35 -14.61 4.83 -2.65
C LEU A 35 -16.04 4.35 -2.35
N PRO A 36 -16.84 3.97 -3.37
CA PRO A 36 -18.12 3.30 -3.16
C PRO A 36 -17.98 2.01 -2.33
N LYS A 37 -18.95 1.71 -1.46
CA LYS A 37 -18.94 0.54 -0.56
C LYS A 37 -18.62 -0.80 -1.26
N PRO A 38 -19.13 -1.10 -2.47
CA PRO A 38 -18.73 -2.32 -3.19
C PRO A 38 -17.24 -2.40 -3.50
N GLN A 39 -16.59 -1.27 -3.78
CA GLN A 39 -15.15 -1.22 -4.05
C GLN A 39 -14.35 -1.36 -2.75
N GLN A 40 -14.79 -0.71 -1.66
CA GLN A 40 -14.21 -0.90 -0.33
C GLN A 40 -14.16 -2.39 0.06
N LYS A 41 -15.28 -3.10 -0.09
CA LYS A 41 -15.39 -4.53 0.21
C LYS A 41 -14.39 -5.38 -0.59
N LYS A 42 -14.21 -5.08 -1.89
CA LYS A 42 -13.24 -5.79 -2.73
C LYS A 42 -11.81 -5.56 -2.25
N ILE A 43 -11.48 -4.33 -1.87
CA ILE A 43 -10.15 -3.99 -1.36
C ILE A 43 -9.90 -4.70 -0.03
N VAL A 44 -10.83 -4.62 0.92
CA VAL A 44 -10.71 -5.30 2.21
C VAL A 44 -10.48 -6.80 2.03
N LYS A 45 -11.26 -7.45 1.16
CA LYS A 45 -11.11 -8.88 0.85
C LYS A 45 -9.71 -9.21 0.29
N GLU A 46 -9.16 -8.36 -0.56
CA GLU A 46 -7.82 -8.55 -1.12
C GLU A 46 -6.73 -8.34 -0.06
N LEU A 47 -6.89 -7.35 0.83
CA LEU A 47 -5.97 -7.13 1.95
C LEU A 47 -6.03 -8.29 2.97
N GLU A 48 -7.22 -8.79 3.30
CA GLU A 48 -7.37 -9.99 4.14
C GLU A 48 -6.70 -11.21 3.51
N HIS A 49 -6.90 -11.43 2.21
CA HIS A 49 -6.23 -12.50 1.47
C HIS A 49 -4.71 -12.36 1.55
N LEU A 50 -4.19 -11.18 1.24
CA LEU A 50 -2.75 -10.87 1.33
C LEU A 50 -2.20 -11.13 2.73
N SER A 51 -2.91 -10.73 3.79
CA SER A 51 -2.48 -10.92 5.18
C SER A 51 -2.41 -12.39 5.61
N ARG A 52 -3.24 -13.26 5.01
CA ARG A 52 -3.36 -14.68 5.36
C ARG A 52 -2.48 -15.59 4.51
N TYR A 53 -2.27 -15.24 3.25
CA TYR A 53 -1.62 -16.11 2.27
C TYR A 53 -0.37 -15.51 1.64
N GLY A 54 -0.05 -14.25 1.94
CA GLY A 54 1.04 -13.52 1.31
C GLY A 54 0.69 -13.00 -0.08
N PRO A 55 1.65 -12.35 -0.76
CA PRO A 55 1.45 -11.76 -2.07
C PRO A 55 1.16 -12.82 -3.13
N PRO A 56 0.07 -12.70 -3.91
CA PRO A 56 -0.20 -13.64 -4.99
C PRO A 56 0.84 -13.48 -6.11
N ALA A 57 1.21 -14.57 -6.78
CA ALA A 57 2.05 -14.54 -7.98
C ALA A 57 1.39 -13.85 -9.19
N ASN A 58 0.12 -13.48 -9.09
CA ASN A 58 -0.66 -12.88 -10.17
C ASN A 58 -0.35 -11.37 -10.33
N PRO A 59 0.29 -10.94 -11.44
CA PRO A 59 0.65 -9.54 -11.68
C PRO A 59 -0.55 -8.60 -11.86
N GLU A 60 -1.76 -9.14 -12.08
CA GLU A 60 -3.01 -8.36 -12.13
C GLU A 60 -3.58 -8.05 -10.75
N LYS A 61 -3.04 -8.65 -9.68
CA LYS A 61 -3.42 -8.42 -8.28
C LYS A 61 -2.28 -7.83 -7.45
N TRP A 62 -1.06 -8.30 -7.64
CA TRP A 62 0.13 -7.83 -6.94
C TRP A 62 1.28 -7.68 -7.93
N LYS A 63 1.97 -6.54 -7.90
CA LYS A 63 3.14 -6.34 -8.75
C LYS A 63 4.24 -5.59 -8.02
N GLN A 64 5.43 -6.19 -7.97
CA GLN A 64 6.64 -5.48 -7.59
C GLN A 64 7.14 -4.63 -8.75
N LEU A 65 7.47 -3.36 -8.49
CA LEU A 65 7.94 -2.43 -9.51
C LEU A 65 9.46 -2.56 -9.68
N ARG A 66 9.90 -2.93 -10.89
CA ARG A 66 11.33 -3.03 -11.23
C ARG A 66 12.00 -1.66 -11.18
N GLY A 67 13.26 -1.63 -10.75
CA GLY A 67 14.03 -0.38 -10.63
C GLY A 67 13.60 0.50 -9.45
N THR A 68 12.86 -0.06 -8.49
CA THR A 68 12.46 0.65 -7.26
C THR A 68 12.96 -0.10 -6.02
N PRO A 69 13.20 0.58 -4.88
CA PRO A 69 13.67 -0.02 -3.63
C PRO A 69 12.57 -0.84 -2.91
N GLY A 70 12.04 -1.87 -3.57
CA GLY A 70 11.02 -2.76 -2.99
C GLY A 70 9.60 -2.18 -2.97
N ILE A 71 9.31 -1.24 -3.86
CA ILE A 71 7.95 -0.71 -4.02
C ILE A 71 7.09 -1.72 -4.78
N CYS A 72 5.88 -1.92 -4.28
CA CYS A 72 4.89 -2.83 -4.81
C CYS A 72 3.55 -2.11 -5.00
N GLU A 73 2.70 -2.65 -5.88
CA GLU A 73 1.32 -2.22 -6.06
C GLU A 73 0.34 -3.38 -5.85
N ILE A 74 -0.69 -3.14 -5.06
CA ILE A 74 -1.89 -3.98 -4.94
C ILE A 74 -2.91 -3.44 -5.93
N LYS A 75 -3.46 -4.31 -6.78
CA LYS A 75 -4.38 -3.96 -7.85
C LYS A 75 -5.76 -4.53 -7.55
N VAL A 76 -6.73 -3.64 -7.34
CA VAL A 76 -8.15 -3.99 -7.19
C VAL A 76 -8.94 -3.09 -8.12
N LYS A 77 -9.15 -3.53 -9.37
CA LYS A 77 -9.66 -2.68 -10.45
C LYS A 77 -10.93 -1.90 -10.02
N PRO A 78 -10.96 -0.55 -10.16
CA PRO A 78 -9.94 0.33 -10.77
C PRO A 78 -8.86 0.88 -9.81
N ALA A 79 -8.93 0.57 -8.52
CA ALA A 79 -8.01 1.06 -7.50
C ALA A 79 -6.62 0.40 -7.56
N ARG A 80 -5.59 1.18 -7.24
CA ARG A 80 -4.24 0.73 -6.95
C ARG A 80 -3.80 1.26 -5.59
N LEU A 81 -3.19 0.41 -4.77
CA LEU A 81 -2.58 0.79 -3.49
C LEU A 81 -1.08 0.58 -3.59
N MET A 82 -0.30 1.63 -3.34
CA MET A 82 1.16 1.59 -3.33
C MET A 82 1.64 1.16 -1.94
N CYS A 83 2.59 0.23 -1.88
CA CYS A 83 3.08 -0.33 -0.63
C CYS A 83 4.54 -0.76 -0.72
N PHE A 84 5.10 -1.12 0.43
CA PHE A 84 6.42 -1.74 0.54
C PHE A 84 6.45 -2.73 1.71
N PHE A 85 7.45 -3.61 1.73
CA PHE A 85 7.70 -4.49 2.86
C PHE A 85 8.55 -3.80 3.93
N ASP A 86 8.18 -4.04 5.19
CA ASP A 86 8.94 -3.63 6.37
C ASP A 86 9.31 -4.87 7.19
N GLY A 87 10.27 -5.63 6.66
CA GLY A 87 10.56 -7.00 7.11
C GLY A 87 9.62 -8.04 6.49
N PRO A 88 9.79 -9.33 6.85
CA PRO A 88 9.14 -10.46 6.17
C PRO A 88 7.63 -10.55 6.43
N GLN A 89 7.15 -10.00 7.55
CA GLN A 89 5.77 -10.16 8.04
C GLN A 89 5.01 -8.83 8.15
N ALA A 90 5.49 -7.76 7.50
CA ALA A 90 4.79 -6.48 7.47
C ALA A 90 4.74 -5.88 6.06
N VAL A 91 3.54 -5.47 5.64
CA VAL A 91 3.31 -4.68 4.42
C VAL A 91 2.78 -3.31 4.84
N VAL A 92 3.43 -2.25 4.40
CA VAL A 92 3.04 -0.87 4.72
C VAL A 92 2.42 -0.21 3.50
N LEU A 93 1.14 0.14 3.59
CA LEU A 93 0.41 0.89 2.58
C LEU A 93 0.75 2.39 2.71
N THR A 94 1.14 3.02 1.61
CA THR A 94 1.50 4.45 1.57
C THR A 94 0.33 5.32 1.13
N HIS A 95 -0.26 5.02 -0.02
CA HIS A 95 -1.39 5.75 -0.60
C HIS A 95 -2.11 4.91 -1.64
N GLY A 96 -3.32 5.34 -2.02
CA GLY A 96 -4.09 4.75 -3.10
C GLY A 96 -4.52 5.77 -4.15
N PHE A 97 -4.83 5.28 -5.34
CA PHE A 97 -5.36 6.09 -6.44
C PHE A 97 -6.17 5.25 -7.43
N SER A 98 -7.10 5.89 -8.15
CA SER A 98 -7.82 5.27 -9.26
C SER A 98 -6.93 5.30 -10.50
N LYS A 99 -6.75 4.14 -11.13
CA LYS A 99 -6.00 3.99 -12.37
C LYS A 99 -6.62 4.84 -13.50
N LYS A 100 -5.79 5.62 -14.20
CA LYS A 100 -6.16 6.30 -15.46
C LYS A 100 -5.63 5.57 -16.71
N SER A 101 -4.59 4.75 -16.58
CA SER A 101 -3.98 3.97 -17.67
C SER A 101 -3.29 2.71 -17.14
N ASP A 102 -2.97 1.75 -18.01
CA ASP A 102 -2.30 0.47 -17.66
C ASP A 102 -1.00 0.65 -16.89
N ARG A 103 -0.24 1.71 -17.19
CA ARG A 103 0.99 2.03 -16.48
C ARG A 103 0.70 2.78 -15.18
N THR A 104 1.52 2.55 -14.16
CA THR A 104 1.45 3.34 -12.94
C THR A 104 2.17 4.67 -13.17
N PRO A 105 1.52 5.83 -12.92
CA PRO A 105 2.14 7.12 -13.20
C PRO A 105 3.45 7.29 -12.41
N PRO A 106 4.53 7.81 -13.04
CA PRO A 106 5.83 7.98 -12.38
C PRO A 106 5.75 8.71 -11.03
N GLY A 107 4.93 9.77 -10.94
CA GLY A 107 4.75 10.51 -9.69
C GLY A 107 4.14 9.71 -8.53
N GLN A 108 3.38 8.63 -8.79
CA GLN A 108 2.91 7.74 -7.71
C GLN A 108 4.05 6.85 -7.20
N ILE A 109 4.96 6.45 -8.10
CA ILE A 109 6.15 5.65 -7.76
C ILE A 109 7.12 6.50 -6.95
N GLU A 110 7.45 7.71 -7.42
CA GLU A 110 8.33 8.66 -6.74
C GLU A 110 7.79 9.01 -5.35
N ARG A 111 6.47 9.24 -5.22
CA ARG A 111 5.81 9.46 -3.93
C ARG A 111 5.96 8.26 -3.00
N ALA A 112 5.78 7.03 -3.48
CA ALA A 112 5.95 5.83 -2.67
C ALA A 112 7.41 5.66 -2.18
N ILE A 113 8.39 5.91 -3.06
CA ILE A 113 9.82 5.88 -2.71
C ILE A 113 10.13 6.93 -1.64
N ARG A 114 9.66 8.17 -1.82
CA ARG A 114 9.86 9.25 -0.86
C ARG A 114 9.28 8.89 0.51
N LEU A 115 8.04 8.41 0.56
CA LEU A 115 7.37 8.02 1.81
C LEU A 115 8.06 6.85 2.51
N GLN A 116 8.53 5.85 1.75
CA GLN A 116 9.31 4.74 2.30
C GLN A 116 10.63 5.24 2.92
N ARG A 117 11.34 6.14 2.22
CA ARG A 117 12.58 6.72 2.73
C ARG A 117 12.35 7.51 4.02
N GLU A 118 11.39 8.42 4.01
CA GLU A 118 11.04 9.23 5.19
C GLU A 118 10.59 8.35 6.37
N TYR A 119 9.88 7.25 6.11
CA TYR A 119 9.49 6.26 7.13
C TYR A 119 10.71 5.57 7.75
N ARG A 120 11.67 5.13 6.92
CA ARG A 120 12.88 4.43 7.38
C ARG A 120 13.83 5.35 8.14
N GLU A 121 14.04 6.58 7.66
CA GLU A 121 14.86 7.59 8.34
C GLU A 121 14.35 7.91 9.76
N GLN A 122 13.04 7.88 9.98
CA GLN A 122 12.42 8.11 11.29
C GLN A 122 12.39 6.86 12.18
N SER A 123 12.43 5.68 11.58
CA SER A 123 12.35 4.41 12.31
C SER A 123 13.70 3.96 12.86
N GLY A 124 14.80 4.61 12.46
CA GLY A 124 16.14 4.37 13.00
C GLY A 124 16.55 2.91 12.91
N ASP A 125 16.67 2.39 11.69
CA ASP A 125 17.54 1.23 11.42
C ASP A 125 19.00 1.71 11.32
#